data_AF-A0AAV2CEN6-F1
#
_entry.id   AF-A0AAV2CEN6-F1
#
_cell.length_a   1.000
_cell.length_b   1.000
_cell.length_c   1.000
_cell.angle_alpha   90.00
_cell.angle_beta   90.00
_cell.angle_gamma   90.00
#
_symmetry.space_group_name_H-M   'P 1'
#
loop_
_entity.id
_entity.type
_entity.pdbx_description
1 polymer ?
#
loop_
_entity_poly.entity_id
_entity_poly.type
_entity_poly.pdbx_seq_one_letter_code
_entity_poly.pdbx_strand_id
1 'polypeptide(L)'
;MHKPETIPLGIPGDGRCLFRSVVHGACLRSGKPSPSETVEKELADELRDKVADEFIKRRKETEWFIEDDFDTYVGHMRQPHVWGGEPELLMSSHVLKMPITVYMRDKAPGNHKIIAEYGQEYHGNENPIRVLYHGYGHYDALQTPVSASESKLFKRR
;
A
#
# COMPACT_ATOMS: atom_id res chain seq x y z
N MET A 1 25.79 -7.29 11.30
CA MET A 1 24.46 -7.87 11.00
C MET A 1 23.96 -7.21 9.73
N HIS A 2 23.88 -7.93 8.61
CA HIS A 2 23.31 -7.39 7.38
C HIS A 2 21.79 -7.28 7.59
N LYS A 3 21.24 -6.07 7.55
CA LYS A 3 19.78 -5.91 7.51
C LYS A 3 19.29 -6.57 6.22
N PRO A 4 18.22 -7.38 6.28
CA PRO A 4 17.65 -7.96 5.07
C PRO A 4 17.26 -6.82 4.13
N GLU A 5 17.87 -6.80 2.93
CA GLU A 5 17.59 -5.78 1.91
C GLU A 5 16.14 -5.92 1.44
N THR A 6 15.33 -4.90 1.65
CA THR A 6 13.99 -4.82 1.09
C THR A 6 14.08 -4.44 -0.38
N ILE A 7 13.55 -5.29 -1.26
CA ILE A 7 13.66 -5.13 -2.71
C ILE A 7 12.32 -4.60 -3.25
N PRO A 8 12.31 -3.49 -4.00
CA PRO A 8 11.12 -3.02 -4.72
C PRO A 8 10.73 -3.99 -5.84
N LEU A 9 9.42 -4.15 -6.08
CA LEU A 9 8.91 -5.14 -7.04
C LEU A 9 8.82 -4.62 -8.49
N GLY A 10 8.98 -3.31 -8.71
CA GLY A 10 8.91 -2.72 -10.05
C GLY A 10 7.49 -2.53 -10.54
N ILE A 11 6.63 -1.94 -9.70
CA ILE A 11 5.24 -1.61 -10.06
C ILE A 11 5.22 -0.63 -11.26
N PRO A 12 4.32 -0.80 -12.25
CA PRO A 12 4.18 0.15 -13.35
C PRO A 12 3.88 1.58 -12.89
N GLY A 13 4.55 2.56 -13.48
CA GLY A 13 4.36 3.99 -13.21
C GLY A 13 3.12 4.59 -13.88
N ASP A 14 1.95 4.00 -13.65
CA ASP A 14 0.65 4.50 -14.12
C ASP A 14 -0.18 5.09 -12.95
N GLY A 15 -1.37 5.60 -13.25
CA GLY A 15 -2.29 6.14 -12.24
C GLY A 15 -2.72 5.14 -11.17
N ARG A 16 -2.43 3.84 -11.32
CA ARG A 16 -2.77 2.79 -10.34
C ARG A 16 -1.60 2.42 -9.43
N CYS A 17 -0.40 2.98 -9.61
CA CYS A 17 0.81 2.52 -8.92
C CYS A 17 0.64 2.40 -7.39
N LEU A 18 -0.05 3.33 -6.74
CA LEU A 18 -0.37 3.25 -5.31
C LEU A 18 -1.21 2.02 -4.97
N PHE A 19 -2.35 1.85 -5.63
CA PHE A 19 -3.27 0.74 -5.37
C PHE A 19 -2.65 -0.61 -5.72
N ARG A 20 -1.90 -0.69 -6.84
CA ARG A 20 -1.11 -1.86 -7.21
C ARG A 20 -0.10 -2.23 -6.11
N SER A 21 0.64 -1.25 -5.60
CA SER A 21 1.61 -1.46 -4.52
C SER A 21 0.94 -2.01 -3.24
N VAL A 22 -0.22 -1.48 -2.88
CA VAL A 22 -1.00 -1.94 -1.71
C VAL A 22 -1.52 -3.37 -1.92
N VAL A 23 -2.07 -3.68 -3.10
CA VAL A 23 -2.54 -5.02 -3.46
C VAL A 23 -1.41 -6.04 -3.37
N HIS A 24 -0.25 -5.72 -3.96
CA HIS A 24 0.94 -6.57 -3.86
C HIS A 24 1.34 -6.82 -2.41
N GLY A 25 1.44 -5.76 -1.60
CA GLY A 25 1.79 -5.90 -0.19
C GLY A 25 0.78 -6.73 0.59
N ALA A 26 -0.52 -6.61 0.31
CA ALA A 26 -1.57 -7.43 0.92
C ALA A 26 -1.47 -8.91 0.52
N CYS A 27 -1.15 -9.21 -0.75
CA CYS A 27 -0.88 -10.57 -1.23
C CYS A 27 0.34 -11.18 -0.53
N LEU A 28 1.46 -10.45 -0.46
CA LEU A 28 2.68 -10.87 0.23
C LEU A 28 2.40 -11.17 1.72
N ARG A 29 1.68 -10.28 2.39
CA ARG A 29 1.27 -10.46 3.80
C ARG A 29 0.44 -11.72 4.00
N SER A 30 -0.39 -12.07 3.02
CA SER A 30 -1.26 -13.26 3.06
C SER A 30 -0.54 -14.56 2.63
N GLY A 31 0.75 -14.51 2.33
CA GLY A 31 1.51 -15.65 1.80
C GLY A 31 1.07 -16.09 0.41
N LYS A 32 0.34 -15.24 -0.33
CA LYS A 32 -0.11 -15.51 -1.69
C LYS A 32 0.98 -15.09 -2.68
N PRO A 33 1.10 -15.78 -3.82
CA PRO A 33 1.98 -15.33 -4.89
C PRO A 33 1.56 -13.94 -5.38
N SER A 34 2.51 -13.20 -5.95
CA SER A 34 2.21 -11.94 -6.63
C SER A 34 1.16 -12.20 -7.73
N PRO A 35 0.12 -11.36 -7.83
CA PRO A 35 -0.87 -11.47 -8.91
C PRO A 35 -0.21 -11.27 -10.28
N SER A 36 -0.84 -11.80 -11.33
CA SER A 36 -0.48 -11.41 -12.71
C SER A 36 -0.88 -9.97 -12.97
N GLU A 37 -0.26 -9.32 -13.96
CA GLU A 37 -0.53 -7.90 -14.27
C GLU A 37 -2.02 -7.58 -14.48
N THR A 38 -2.76 -8.48 -15.14
CA THR A 38 -4.21 -8.34 -15.38
C THR A 38 -4.99 -8.40 -14.06
N VAL A 39 -4.70 -9.39 -13.22
CA VAL A 39 -5.39 -9.58 -11.94
C VAL A 39 -5.04 -8.46 -10.98
N GLU A 40 -3.78 -8.03 -10.97
CA GLU A 40 -3.30 -6.90 -10.18
C GLU A 40 -4.04 -5.61 -10.55
N LYS A 41 -4.24 -5.37 -11.86
CA LYS A 41 -4.99 -4.22 -12.36
C LYS A 41 -6.44 -4.23 -11.86
N GLU A 42 -7.11 -5.39 -11.96
CA GLU A 42 -8.50 -5.56 -11.50
C GLU A 42 -8.61 -5.34 -9.99
N LEU A 43 -7.71 -5.93 -9.20
CA LEU A 43 -7.67 -5.76 -7.75
C LEU A 43 -7.34 -4.32 -7.34
N ALA A 44 -6.49 -3.62 -8.09
CA ALA A 44 -6.17 -2.22 -7.85
C ALA A 44 -7.37 -1.31 -8.11
N ASP A 45 -8.13 -1.57 -9.18
CA ASP A 45 -9.36 -0.84 -9.50
C ASP A 45 -10.47 -1.15 -8.46
N GLU A 46 -10.60 -2.42 -8.02
CA GLU A 46 -11.52 -2.80 -6.96
C GLU A 46 -11.18 -2.13 -5.61
N LEU A 47 -9.90 -2.10 -5.25
CA LEU A 47 -9.45 -1.41 -4.03
C LEU A 47 -9.73 0.08 -4.11
N ARG A 48 -9.47 0.71 -5.26
CA ARG A 48 -9.76 2.12 -5.52
C ARG A 48 -11.24 2.43 -5.30
N ASP A 49 -12.14 1.62 -5.83
CA ASP A 49 -13.58 1.81 -5.64
C ASP A 49 -13.99 1.70 -4.17
N LYS A 50 -13.44 0.72 -3.44
CA LYS A 50 -13.70 0.57 -2.00
C LYS A 50 -13.11 1.72 -1.17
N VAL A 51 -11.98 2.28 -1.59
CA VAL A 51 -11.37 3.45 -0.94
C VAL A 51 -12.27 4.67 -1.11
N ALA A 52 -12.83 4.88 -2.31
CA ALA A 52 -13.81 5.94 -2.56
C ALA A 52 -15.08 5.75 -1.71
N ASP A 53 -15.57 4.52 -1.55
CA ASP A 53 -16.69 4.21 -0.65
C ASP A 53 -16.35 4.49 0.83
N GLU A 54 -15.14 4.13 1.26
CA GLU A 54 -14.70 4.32 2.64
C GLU A 54 -14.53 5.83 2.96
N PHE A 55 -14.10 6.66 2.01
CA PHE A 55 -14.16 8.12 2.15
C PHE A 55 -15.58 8.60 2.44
N ILE A 56 -16.56 8.20 1.63
CA ILE A 56 -17.97 8.62 1.81
C ILE A 56 -18.47 8.21 3.19
N LYS A 57 -18.21 6.97 3.59
CA LYS A 57 -18.58 6.43 4.90
C LYS A 57 -17.95 7.21 6.05
N ARG A 58 -16.72 7.71 5.86
CA ARG A 58 -15.94 8.44 6.85
C ARG A 58 -15.89 9.95 6.63
N ARG A 59 -16.79 10.51 5.81
CA ARG A 59 -16.75 11.93 5.40
C ARG A 59 -16.50 12.89 6.56
N LYS A 60 -17.16 12.68 7.72
CA LYS A 60 -16.97 13.52 8.92
C LYS A 60 -15.53 13.55 9.46
N GLU A 61 -14.77 12.48 9.27
CA GLU A 61 -13.38 12.33 9.71
C GLU A 61 -12.39 12.79 8.64
N THR A 62 -12.79 12.75 7.36
CA THR A 62 -11.87 12.91 6.23
C THR A 62 -11.99 14.21 5.47
N GLU A 63 -13.20 14.79 5.39
CA GLU A 63 -13.48 15.95 4.53
C GLU A 63 -12.60 17.16 4.83
N TRP A 64 -12.25 17.39 6.11
CA TRP A 64 -11.47 18.56 6.52
C TRP A 64 -10.02 18.57 5.99
N PHE A 65 -9.47 17.42 5.57
CA PHE A 65 -8.12 17.33 5.02
C PHE A 65 -8.10 17.07 3.51
N ILE A 66 -9.27 17.05 2.85
CA ILE A 66 -9.36 17.04 1.39
C ILE A 66 -9.31 18.49 0.93
N GLU A 67 -8.35 18.83 0.07
CA GLU A 67 -8.14 20.21 -0.40
C GLU A 67 -9.22 20.68 -1.39
N ASP A 68 -9.74 19.76 -2.20
CA ASP A 68 -10.79 20.00 -3.18
C ASP A 68 -12.20 19.83 -2.58
N ASP A 69 -13.22 20.17 -3.37
CA ASP A 69 -14.60 19.75 -3.08
C ASP A 69 -14.64 18.22 -2.89
N PHE A 70 -15.16 17.77 -1.75
CA PHE A 70 -15.10 16.38 -1.34
C PHE A 70 -15.75 15.42 -2.35
N ASP A 71 -16.93 15.78 -2.84
CA ASP A 71 -17.69 14.91 -3.74
C ASP A 71 -16.99 14.82 -5.11
N THR A 72 -16.43 15.94 -5.59
CA THR A 72 -15.60 15.99 -6.80
C THR A 72 -14.32 15.16 -6.64
N TYR A 73 -13.62 15.30 -5.51
CA TYR A 73 -12.41 14.53 -5.19
C TYR A 73 -12.69 13.02 -5.20
N VAL A 74 -13.72 12.56 -4.49
CA VAL A 74 -14.10 11.15 -4.45
C VAL A 74 -14.53 10.64 -5.83
N GLY A 75 -15.27 11.45 -6.59
CA GLY A 75 -15.67 11.13 -7.96
C GLY A 75 -14.47 10.94 -8.90
N HIS A 76 -13.47 11.82 -8.80
CA HIS A 76 -12.20 11.68 -9.54
C HIS A 76 -11.39 10.48 -9.07
N MET A 77 -11.34 10.19 -7.77
CA MET A 77 -10.53 9.10 -7.23
C MET A 77 -10.93 7.74 -7.79
N ARG A 78 -12.20 7.54 -8.17
CA ARG A 78 -12.67 6.34 -8.88
C ARG A 78 -12.08 6.16 -10.27
N GLN A 79 -11.59 7.21 -10.90
CA GLN A 79 -11.05 7.15 -12.25
C GLN A 79 -9.68 6.49 -12.25
N PRO A 80 -9.45 5.40 -13.01
CA PRO A 80 -8.23 4.60 -12.83
C PRO A 80 -6.90 5.27 -13.21
N HIS A 81 -6.95 6.42 -13.86
CA HIS A 81 -5.78 7.22 -14.24
C HIS A 81 -5.42 8.29 -13.20
N VAL A 82 -6.28 8.52 -12.19
CA VAL A 82 -6.04 9.47 -11.12
C VAL A 82 -5.07 8.85 -10.10
N TRP A 83 -4.06 9.63 -9.72
CA TRP A 83 -3.00 9.19 -8.83
C TRP A 83 -3.50 9.27 -7.39
N GLY A 84 -3.20 8.25 -6.58
CA GLY A 84 -3.47 8.26 -5.15
C GLY A 84 -2.33 8.88 -4.35
N GLY A 85 -2.62 9.23 -3.09
CA GLY A 85 -1.64 9.73 -2.13
C GLY A 85 -1.90 9.25 -0.70
N GLU A 86 -1.52 10.09 0.26
CA GLU A 86 -1.68 9.80 1.69
C GLU A 86 -3.14 9.56 2.11
N PRO A 87 -4.14 10.33 1.63
CA PRO A 87 -5.54 10.06 1.96
C PRO A 87 -5.98 8.66 1.53
N GLU A 88 -5.60 8.21 0.32
CA GLU A 88 -5.92 6.88 -0.19
C GLU A 88 -5.23 5.78 0.61
N LEU A 89 -3.99 5.99 1.09
CA LEU A 89 -3.29 5.02 1.94
C LEU A 89 -3.99 4.87 3.29
N LEU A 90 -4.42 5.98 3.90
CA LEU A 90 -5.19 5.95 5.13
C LEU A 90 -6.48 5.16 4.94
N MET A 91 -7.27 5.45 3.90
CA MET A 91 -8.50 4.72 3.61
C MET A 91 -8.25 3.26 3.25
N SER A 92 -7.18 2.95 2.50
CA SER A 92 -6.79 1.57 2.17
C SER A 92 -6.53 0.75 3.43
N SER A 93 -5.92 1.34 4.45
CA SER A 93 -5.69 0.68 5.74
C SER A 93 -7.01 0.27 6.42
N HIS A 94 -8.03 1.12 6.33
CA HIS A 94 -9.36 0.86 6.87
C HIS A 94 -10.15 -0.17 6.05
N VAL A 95 -10.07 -0.10 4.71
CA VAL A 95 -10.71 -1.06 3.80
C VAL A 95 -10.15 -2.46 4.02
N LEU A 96 -8.83 -2.59 4.08
CA LEU A 96 -8.15 -3.88 4.23
C LEU A 96 -8.10 -4.36 5.68
N LYS A 97 -8.31 -3.47 6.65
CA LYS A 97 -8.08 -3.72 8.09
C LYS A 97 -6.65 -4.17 8.36
N MET A 98 -5.69 -3.49 7.73
CA MET A 98 -4.27 -3.81 7.80
C MET A 98 -3.43 -2.55 7.98
N PRO A 99 -2.38 -2.59 8.83
CA PRO A 99 -1.45 -1.47 8.94
C PRO A 99 -0.64 -1.33 7.65
N ILE A 100 -0.35 -0.08 7.27
CA ILE A 100 0.47 0.28 6.11
C ILE A 100 1.65 1.12 6.59
N THR A 101 2.86 0.74 6.21
CA THR A 101 4.09 1.50 6.45
C THR A 101 4.64 2.00 5.13
N VAL A 102 4.82 3.31 5.03
CA VAL A 102 5.38 3.98 3.84
C VAL A 102 6.86 4.22 4.09
N TYR A 103 7.67 3.68 3.20
CA TYR A 103 9.12 3.88 3.19
C TYR A 103 9.52 4.86 2.11
N MET A 104 10.66 5.52 2.30
CA MET A 104 11.37 6.24 1.26
C MET A 104 12.84 5.87 1.31
N ARG A 105 13.52 5.83 0.16
CA ARG A 105 14.97 5.61 0.13
C ARG A 105 15.67 6.72 0.92
N ASP A 106 16.58 6.31 1.79
CA ASP A 106 17.46 7.24 2.50
C ASP A 106 18.62 7.67 1.58
N LYS A 107 19.33 8.73 1.96
CA LYS A 107 20.53 9.19 1.24
C LYS A 107 21.67 8.16 1.32
N ALA A 108 21.68 7.34 2.36
CA ALA A 108 22.63 6.24 2.51
C ALA A 108 22.18 5.03 1.64
N PRO A 109 23.08 4.44 0.83
CA PRO A 109 22.77 3.27 0.01
C PRO A 109 22.23 2.12 0.87
N GLY A 110 21.17 1.46 0.39
CA GLY A 110 20.59 0.28 1.04
C GLY A 110 19.74 0.56 2.29
N ASN A 111 19.54 1.83 2.67
CA ASN A 111 18.68 2.18 3.81
C ASN A 111 17.34 2.77 3.34
N HIS A 112 16.27 2.37 4.01
CA HIS A 112 14.93 2.93 3.84
C HIS A 112 14.50 3.56 5.16
N LYS A 113 13.94 4.76 5.09
CA LYS A 113 13.32 5.42 6.26
C LYS A 113 11.81 5.32 6.17
N ILE A 114 11.16 5.12 7.32
CA ILE A 114 9.71 5.24 7.43
C ILE A 114 9.36 6.73 7.35
N ILE A 115 8.40 7.08 6.50
CA ILE A 115 7.93 8.46 6.34
C ILE A 115 6.47 8.64 6.79
N ALA A 116 5.68 7.56 6.80
CA ALA A 116 4.31 7.57 7.28
C ALA A 116 3.85 6.16 7.69
N GLU A 117 2.87 6.10 8.59
CA GLU A 117 2.25 4.86 9.05
C GLU A 117 0.74 5.07 9.21
N TYR A 118 -0.05 4.09 8.78
CA TYR A 118 -1.52 4.13 8.82
C TYR A 118 -2.08 2.81 9.33
N GLY A 119 -3.27 2.82 9.93
CA GLY A 119 -4.01 1.60 10.31
C GLY A 119 -3.44 0.84 11.51
N GLN A 120 -2.69 1.51 12.39
CA GLN A 120 -2.07 0.91 13.57
C GLN A 120 -3.09 0.31 14.55
N GLU A 121 -4.35 0.74 14.48
CA GLU A 121 -5.45 0.22 15.29
C GLU A 121 -5.86 -1.23 14.96
N TYR A 122 -5.49 -1.78 13.79
CA TYR A 122 -5.97 -3.09 13.38
C TYR A 122 -5.11 -4.26 13.88
N HIS A 123 -3.78 -4.10 13.89
CA HIS A 123 -2.83 -5.14 14.32
C HIS A 123 -1.50 -4.55 14.84
N GLY A 124 -1.50 -3.28 15.28
CA GLY A 124 -0.26 -2.56 15.61
C GLY A 124 0.74 -2.57 14.45
N ASN A 125 2.02 -2.69 14.78
CA ASN A 125 3.12 -2.74 13.81
C ASN A 125 3.45 -4.16 13.33
N GLU A 126 2.60 -5.14 13.60
CA GLU A 126 2.85 -6.53 13.20
C GLU A 126 2.54 -6.74 11.72
N ASN A 127 3.59 -7.07 10.96
CA ASN A 127 3.54 -7.42 9.55
C ASN A 127 2.68 -6.46 8.68
N PRO A 128 3.05 -5.17 8.58
CA PRO A 128 2.33 -4.21 7.77
C PRO A 128 2.49 -4.48 6.28
N ILE A 129 1.55 -3.94 5.50
CA ILE A 129 1.75 -3.70 4.07
C ILE A 129 2.84 -2.65 3.93
N ARG A 130 3.88 -2.94 3.16
CA ARG A 130 5.05 -2.07 3.01
C ARG A 130 5.10 -1.52 1.60
N VAL A 131 4.98 -0.20 1.47
CA VAL A 131 5.08 0.50 0.19
C VAL A 131 6.31 1.41 0.19
N LEU A 132 6.94 1.58 -0.96
CA LEU A 132 8.05 2.49 -1.19
C LEU A 132 7.56 3.70 -1.98
N TYR A 133 7.67 4.89 -1.40
CA TYR A 133 7.51 6.13 -2.12
C TYR A 133 8.85 6.57 -2.72
N HIS A 134 8.85 6.82 -4.03
CA HIS A 134 10.06 7.20 -4.77
C HIS A 134 10.39 8.70 -4.73
N GLY A 135 9.51 9.54 -4.18
CA GLY A 135 9.73 10.99 -4.06
C GLY A 135 9.28 11.82 -5.27
N TYR A 136 8.86 11.17 -6.37
CA TYR A 136 8.36 11.83 -7.59
C TYR A 136 6.94 11.38 -7.96
N GLY A 137 6.13 11.00 -6.97
CA GLY A 137 4.73 10.57 -7.16
C GLY A 137 4.52 9.08 -7.45
N HIS A 138 5.58 8.27 -7.52
CA HIS A 138 5.47 6.82 -7.75
C HIS A 138 5.57 6.01 -6.45
N TYR A 139 4.71 5.01 -6.35
CA TYR A 139 4.74 3.99 -5.29
C TYR A 139 5.11 2.62 -5.87
N ASP A 140 5.91 1.88 -5.11
CA ASP A 140 6.26 0.48 -5.36
C ASP A 140 5.95 -0.37 -4.11
N ALA A 141 5.86 -1.69 -4.26
CA ALA A 141 5.72 -2.61 -3.13
C ALA A 141 7.11 -3.04 -2.63
N LEU A 142 7.31 -3.09 -1.31
CA LEU A 142 8.53 -3.62 -0.72
C LEU A 142 8.36 -5.05 -0.25
N GLN A 143 9.18 -5.95 -0.79
CA GLN A 143 9.30 -7.29 -0.26
C GLN A 143 10.29 -7.30 0.91
N THR A 144 9.86 -7.78 2.07
CA THR A 144 10.80 -8.18 3.13
C THR A 144 11.33 -9.57 2.84
N PRO A 145 12.65 -9.79 2.91
CA PRO A 145 13.20 -11.14 2.93
C PRO A 145 12.56 -11.93 4.07
N VAL A 146 11.99 -13.09 3.75
CA VAL A 146 11.45 -14.03 4.74
C VAL A 146 12.56 -14.32 5.73
N SER A 147 12.41 -13.92 7.00
CA SER A 147 13.35 -14.32 8.02
C SER A 147 13.40 -15.85 8.06
N ALA A 148 14.59 -16.44 8.02
CA ALA A 148 14.83 -17.88 7.99
C ALA A 148 14.19 -18.69 9.15
N SER A 149 13.48 -18.03 10.06
CA SER A 149 12.63 -18.61 11.09
C SER A 149 11.28 -19.13 10.58
N GLU A 150 10.72 -18.61 9.47
CA GLU A 150 9.38 -19.02 8.99
C GLU A 150 9.42 -20.15 7.95
N SER A 151 10.57 -20.37 7.31
CA SER A 151 10.75 -21.45 6.33
C SER A 151 10.74 -22.87 6.93
N LYS A 152 10.80 -22.99 8.26
CA LYS A 152 10.70 -24.29 8.96
C LYS A 152 9.26 -24.73 9.23
N LEU A 153 8.26 -23.85 9.13
CA LEU A 153 6.87 -24.23 9.38
C LEU A 153 6.14 -24.80 8.14
N PHE A 154 6.58 -24.43 6.93
CA PHE A 154 5.93 -24.84 5.68
C PHE A 154 6.43 -26.16 5.05
N LYS A 155 7.40 -26.85 5.67
CA LYS A 155 7.88 -28.17 5.20
C LYS A 155 7.21 -29.38 5.89
N ARG A 156 6.07 -29.18 6.54
CA ARG A 156 5.25 -30.29 7.05
C ARG A 156 3.82 -30.16 6.54
N ARG A 157 3.59 -30.67 5.32
CA ARG A 157 2.34 -31.30 4.90
C ARG A 157 2.62 -32.19 3.70
#